data_AF-A0AAU6L0V4-F1
#
_entry.id   AF-A0AAU6L0V4-F1
#
_cell.length_a   1.000
_cell.length_b   1.000
_cell.length_c   1.000
_cell.angle_alpha   90.00
_cell.angle_beta   90.00
_cell.angle_gamma   90.00
#
_symmetry.space_group_name_H-M   'P 1'
#
loop_
_entity.id
_entity.type
_entity.pdbx_description
1 polymer ?
#
loop_
_entity_poly.entity_id
_entity_poly.type
_entity_poly.pdbx_seq_one_letter_code
_entity_poly.pdbx_strand_id
1 'polypeptide(L)'
;MTPPLLSCRRRCAGPATLRAAAALAALAACTALVAGCGGDSGPDRAYPELGTSLRSLSRDLDGACGRTQTPEGCAEDLDRLTAPTERAFAQALEHELLDVAVVAAMNELDRARELRAAAAEEARSRQDPHHLPLARVVAAEKHAYQRLLDELERLRTAPPPGDGTDPE
;
A
#
# COMPACT_ATOMS: atom_id res chain seq x y z
N MET A 1 -49.15 -31.60 40.95
CA MET A 1 -48.21 -32.67 40.60
C MET A 1 -47.74 -32.45 39.16
N THR A 2 -46.45 -32.11 38.97
CA THR A 2 -45.66 -32.17 37.72
C THR A 2 -45.34 -33.64 37.35
N PRO A 3 -44.68 -34.01 36.21
CA PRO A 3 -44.47 -33.44 34.85
C PRO A 3 -44.75 -34.56 33.77
N PRO A 4 -43.94 -34.83 32.70
CA PRO A 4 -43.31 -34.03 31.64
C PRO A 4 -43.79 -34.42 30.20
N LEU A 5 -43.44 -33.63 29.19
CA LEU A 5 -43.59 -33.99 27.76
C LEU A 5 -42.28 -34.47 27.14
N LEU A 6 -42.41 -35.57 26.40
CA LEU A 6 -41.39 -36.32 25.69
C LEU A 6 -40.76 -35.54 24.52
N SER A 7 -39.47 -35.83 24.32
CA SER A 7 -38.76 -35.70 23.05
C SER A 7 -39.41 -36.51 21.93
N CYS A 8 -39.41 -35.97 20.70
CA CYS A 8 -39.32 -36.78 19.49
C CYS A 8 -38.63 -36.00 18.37
N ARG A 9 -37.43 -36.46 17.98
CA ARG A 9 -36.72 -36.09 16.76
C ARG A 9 -37.42 -36.70 15.53
N ARG A 10 -37.41 -35.99 14.40
CA ARG A 10 -37.30 -36.60 13.05
C ARG A 10 -36.60 -35.65 12.07
N ARG A 11 -35.45 -36.11 11.55
CA ARG A 11 -34.88 -35.79 10.22
C ARG A 11 -35.70 -36.58 9.16
N CYS A 12 -35.76 -36.35 7.85
CA CYS A 12 -34.91 -35.80 6.77
C CYS A 12 -35.86 -35.15 5.70
N ALA A 13 -35.50 -34.47 4.59
CA ALA A 13 -34.38 -34.54 3.64
C ALA A 13 -34.32 -33.22 2.78
N GLY A 14 -33.20 -32.97 2.07
CA GLY A 14 -32.82 -31.70 1.39
C GLY A 14 -33.50 -31.42 0.03
N PRO A 15 -32.84 -30.79 -0.99
CA PRO A 15 -31.63 -29.97 -1.01
C PRO A 15 -31.79 -28.67 -1.84
N ALA A 16 -31.59 -27.47 -1.28
CA ALA A 16 -31.31 -26.27 -2.08
C ALA A 16 -30.89 -25.13 -1.15
N THR A 17 -29.59 -24.81 -1.15
CA THR A 17 -28.97 -23.47 -1.01
C THR A 17 -27.54 -23.65 -0.50
N LEU A 18 -26.65 -24.07 -1.39
CA LEU A 18 -25.21 -23.84 -1.23
C LEU A 18 -24.95 -22.35 -1.49
N ARG A 19 -25.17 -21.54 -0.46
CA ARG A 19 -24.63 -20.18 -0.34
C ARG A 19 -24.15 -20.03 1.11
N ALA A 20 -22.92 -19.55 1.24
CA ALA A 20 -22.23 -19.24 2.50
C ALA A 20 -21.63 -20.44 3.26
N ALA A 21 -20.68 -21.13 2.62
CA ALA A 21 -19.66 -21.93 3.32
C ALA A 21 -18.29 -21.29 3.07
N ALA A 22 -17.98 -20.17 3.74
CA ALA A 22 -16.63 -19.60 3.83
C ALA A 22 -16.48 -18.46 4.86
N ALA A 23 -17.43 -18.26 5.76
CA ALA A 23 -17.33 -17.25 6.82
C ALA A 23 -17.57 -17.98 8.15
N LEU A 24 -16.68 -17.77 9.13
CA LEU A 24 -16.68 -18.35 10.49
C LEU A 24 -15.76 -19.57 10.73
N ALA A 25 -14.68 -19.69 9.96
CA ALA A 25 -13.40 -20.21 10.48
C ALA A 25 -12.60 -19.11 11.23
N ALA A 26 -13.27 -18.01 11.61
CA ALA A 26 -12.73 -16.83 12.27
C ALA A 26 -12.61 -16.96 13.80
N LEU A 27 -12.70 -18.17 14.37
CA LEU A 27 -12.72 -18.39 15.83
C LEU A 27 -11.71 -19.42 16.36
N ALA A 28 -10.83 -19.97 15.51
CA ALA A 28 -9.85 -20.98 15.93
C ALA A 28 -8.38 -20.55 15.82
N ALA A 29 -8.09 -19.33 15.38
CA ALA A 29 -6.73 -18.77 15.33
C ALA A 29 -6.42 -17.79 16.48
N CYS A 30 -7.38 -17.56 17.39
CA CYS A 30 -7.25 -16.61 18.51
C CYS A 30 -6.55 -17.15 19.77
N THR A 31 -5.93 -18.33 19.77
CA THR A 31 -5.35 -18.89 21.02
C THR A 31 -3.97 -19.54 20.90
N ALA A 32 -3.34 -19.50 19.72
CA ALA A 32 -2.03 -20.17 19.51
C ALA A 32 -0.80 -19.27 19.76
N LEU A 33 -0.95 -17.98 20.06
CA LEU A 33 0.18 -17.04 20.20
C LEU A 33 0.32 -16.42 21.61
N VAL A 34 -0.28 -17.04 22.63
CA VAL A 34 -0.12 -16.62 24.04
C VAL A 34 0.99 -17.42 24.75
N ALA A 35 1.74 -18.29 24.05
CA ALA A 35 2.80 -19.09 24.66
C ALA A 35 4.01 -19.22 23.73
N GLY A 36 4.75 -18.12 23.58
CA GLY A 36 6.11 -18.10 23.06
C GLY A 36 6.97 -17.21 23.95
N CYS A 37 7.91 -17.83 24.65
CA CYS A 37 8.71 -17.25 25.73
C CYS A 37 9.37 -15.91 25.43
N GLY A 38 9.47 -15.09 26.48
CA GLY A 38 10.35 -13.93 26.52
C GLY A 38 11.77 -14.28 26.08
N GLY A 39 12.20 -13.57 25.04
CA GLY A 39 13.56 -13.47 24.58
C GLY A 39 13.80 -11.99 24.30
N ASP A 40 14.58 -11.40 25.19
CA ASP A 40 15.14 -10.06 25.19
C ASP A 40 15.63 -9.60 23.81
N SER A 41 15.62 -8.28 23.58
CA SER A 41 15.89 -7.53 22.33
C SER A 41 14.81 -7.60 21.24
N GLY A 42 13.91 -6.60 21.22
CA GLY A 42 13.15 -6.28 20.02
C GLY A 42 14.14 -6.03 18.88
N PRO A 43 14.04 -6.74 17.74
CA PRO A 43 14.98 -6.53 16.65
C PRO A 43 14.85 -5.08 16.22
N ASP A 44 15.99 -4.43 16.02
CA ASP A 44 16.15 -3.17 15.34
C ASP A 44 15.31 -3.22 14.04
N ARG A 45 14.05 -2.76 14.10
CA ARG A 45 13.05 -2.87 13.01
C ARG A 45 13.34 -1.89 11.88
N ALA A 46 14.57 -1.41 11.78
CA ALA A 46 15.00 -0.64 10.65
C ALA A 46 15.10 -1.61 9.47
N TYR A 47 14.00 -1.85 8.74
CA TYR A 47 14.00 -2.54 7.45
C TYR A 47 15.04 -1.85 6.55
N PRO A 48 16.31 -2.31 6.53
CA PRO A 48 17.41 -1.42 6.22
C PRO A 48 17.61 -1.37 4.71
N GLU A 49 17.27 -2.47 4.04
CA GLU A 49 17.16 -2.60 2.60
C GLU A 49 16.03 -1.70 2.07
N LEU A 50 14.82 -1.79 2.64
CA LEU A 50 13.72 -0.89 2.27
C LEU A 50 14.10 0.58 2.50
N GLY A 51 14.68 0.92 3.66
CA GLY A 51 15.14 2.27 3.93
C GLY A 51 16.23 2.75 2.94
N THR A 52 17.08 1.84 2.46
CA THR A 52 18.09 2.17 1.43
C THR A 52 17.44 2.40 0.07
N SER A 53 16.47 1.57 -0.31
CA SER A 53 15.65 1.75 -1.51
C SER A 53 14.93 3.10 -1.49
N LEU A 54 14.24 3.43 -0.39
CA LEU A 54 13.51 4.69 -0.22
C LEU A 54 14.43 5.92 -0.27
N ARG A 55 15.61 5.85 0.37
CA ARG A 55 16.63 6.92 0.27
C ARG A 55 17.21 7.09 -1.13
N SER A 56 17.31 6.01 -1.91
CA SER A 56 17.70 6.11 -3.32
C SER A 56 16.60 6.78 -4.12
N LEU A 57 15.36 6.27 -4.01
CA LEU A 57 14.20 6.81 -4.72
C LEU A 57 13.93 8.27 -4.41
N SER A 58 14.06 8.70 -3.15
CA SER A 58 13.92 10.10 -2.77
C SER A 58 14.98 10.98 -3.44
N ARG A 59 16.25 10.55 -3.48
CA ARG A 59 17.31 11.28 -4.19
C ARG A 59 17.08 11.32 -5.69
N ASP A 60 16.64 10.21 -6.28
CA ASP A 60 16.35 10.13 -7.71
C ASP A 60 15.16 11.03 -8.08
N LEU A 61 14.14 11.10 -7.23
CA LEU A 61 12.98 11.99 -7.37
C LEU A 61 13.33 13.48 -7.21
N ASP A 62 14.23 13.81 -6.28
CA ASP A 62 14.75 15.17 -6.10
C ASP A 62 15.60 15.60 -7.31
N GLY A 63 16.35 14.66 -7.89
CA GLY A 63 17.13 14.87 -9.10
C GLY A 63 16.30 14.93 -10.39
N ALA A 64 15.11 14.31 -10.40
CA ALA A 64 14.18 14.36 -11.52
C ALA A 64 13.55 15.74 -11.68
N CYS A 65 13.18 16.10 -12.91
CA CYS A 65 12.46 17.34 -13.21
C CYS A 65 13.29 18.59 -12.94
N GLY A 66 14.45 18.68 -13.61
CA GLY A 66 15.35 19.82 -13.49
C GLY A 66 14.66 21.16 -13.80
N ARG A 67 15.08 22.24 -13.15
CA ARG A 67 14.40 23.57 -13.23
C ARG A 67 14.18 24.11 -14.64
N THR A 68 15.03 23.74 -15.59
CA THR A 68 14.98 24.20 -16.99
C THR A 68 14.49 23.11 -17.96
N GLN A 69 14.04 21.97 -17.44
CA GLN A 69 13.61 20.84 -18.24
C GLN A 69 12.20 21.07 -18.81
N THR A 70 11.94 20.51 -19.98
CA THR A 70 10.58 20.51 -20.55
C THR A 70 9.70 19.52 -19.78
N PRO A 71 8.36 19.67 -19.86
CA PRO A 71 7.43 18.71 -19.27
C PRO A 71 7.67 17.27 -19.76
N GLU A 72 8.01 17.08 -21.03
CA GLU A 72 8.33 15.76 -21.60
C GLU A 72 9.60 15.17 -21.00
N GLY A 73 10.66 15.96 -20.83
CA GLY A 73 11.89 15.47 -20.21
C GLY A 73 11.67 15.06 -18.75
N CYS A 74 10.89 15.83 -18.01
CA CYS A 74 10.53 15.47 -16.63
C CYS A 74 9.61 14.23 -16.59
N ALA A 75 8.70 14.09 -17.55
CA ALA A 75 7.89 12.88 -17.72
C ALA A 75 8.74 11.62 -17.95
N GLU A 76 9.80 11.72 -18.76
CA GLU A 76 10.75 10.61 -18.98
C GLU A 76 11.56 10.27 -17.73
N ASP A 77 11.97 11.29 -16.96
CA ASP A 77 12.67 11.05 -15.69
C ASP A 77 11.76 10.33 -14.68
N LEU A 78 10.48 10.71 -14.60
CA LEU A 78 9.49 10.03 -13.74
C LEU A 78 9.22 8.59 -14.20
N ASP A 79 9.22 8.31 -15.50
CA ASP A 79 9.08 6.95 -16.03
C ASP A 79 10.19 6.00 -15.54
N ARG A 80 11.42 6.53 -15.39
CA ARG A 80 12.55 5.74 -14.86
C ARG A 80 12.38 5.37 -13.39
N LEU A 81 11.54 6.09 -12.65
CA LEU A 81 11.26 5.81 -11.24
C LEU A 81 10.20 4.71 -11.06
N THR A 82 9.50 4.29 -12.11
CA THR A 82 8.40 3.33 -12.01
C THR A 82 8.85 1.97 -11.45
N ALA A 83 9.78 1.31 -12.13
CA ALA A 83 10.27 0.00 -11.72
C ALA A 83 10.90 -0.03 -10.30
N PRO A 84 11.77 0.93 -9.90
CA PRO A 84 12.31 0.91 -8.53
C PRO A 84 11.24 1.21 -7.48
N THR A 85 10.21 2.01 -7.80
CA THR A 85 9.09 2.28 -6.88
C THR A 85 8.23 1.03 -6.68
N GLU A 86 7.87 0.32 -7.76
CA GLU A 86 7.14 -0.95 -7.67
C GLU A 86 7.90 -1.99 -6.85
N ARG A 87 9.24 -2.03 -7.00
CA ARG A 87 10.09 -2.90 -6.18
C ARG A 87 10.05 -2.54 -4.70
N ALA A 88 10.13 -1.26 -4.35
CA ALA A 88 10.04 -0.81 -2.96
C ALA A 88 8.66 -1.14 -2.34
N PHE A 89 7.58 -0.98 -3.12
CA PHE A 89 6.24 -1.37 -2.71
C PHE A 89 6.13 -2.90 -2.50
N ALA A 90 6.69 -3.70 -3.41
CA ALA A 90 6.73 -5.16 -3.26
C ALA A 90 7.52 -5.58 -2.02
N GLN A 91 8.65 -4.93 -1.71
CA GLN A 91 9.38 -5.16 -0.45
C GLN A 91 8.52 -4.84 0.78
N ALA A 92 7.73 -3.76 0.74
CA ALA A 92 6.81 -3.45 1.83
C ALA A 92 5.69 -4.51 1.98
N LEU A 93 5.19 -5.06 0.86
CA LEU A 93 4.25 -6.18 0.86
C LEU A 93 4.86 -7.45 1.47
N GLU A 94 6.08 -7.81 1.06
CA GLU A 94 6.81 -8.98 1.58
C GLU A 94 7.05 -8.91 3.09
N HIS A 95 7.17 -7.70 3.62
CA HIS A 95 7.35 -7.44 5.05
C HIS A 95 6.04 -7.23 5.81
N GLU A 96 4.89 -7.45 5.17
CA GLU A 96 3.55 -7.25 5.75
C GLU A 96 3.33 -5.82 6.29
N LEU A 97 4.00 -4.83 5.69
CA LEU A 97 3.98 -3.43 6.12
C LEU A 97 2.87 -2.61 5.46
N LEU A 98 1.98 -3.21 4.66
CA LEU A 98 0.97 -2.43 3.94
C LEU A 98 -0.19 -2.00 4.84
N ASP A 99 -0.43 -0.70 4.88
CA ASP A 99 -1.66 -0.11 5.40
C ASP A 99 -2.52 0.48 4.29
N VAL A 100 -3.70 0.97 4.68
CA VAL A 100 -4.66 1.59 3.76
C VAL A 100 -4.08 2.85 3.10
N ALA A 101 -3.21 3.59 3.79
CA ALA A 101 -2.64 4.83 3.29
C ALA A 101 -1.61 4.58 2.17
N VAL A 102 -0.73 3.57 2.32
CA VAL A 102 0.22 3.18 1.26
C VAL A 102 -0.50 2.65 0.04
N VAL A 103 -1.52 1.82 0.21
CA VAL A 103 -2.31 1.33 -0.93
C VAL A 103 -3.04 2.49 -1.63
N ALA A 104 -3.57 3.45 -0.87
CA ALA A 104 -4.18 4.65 -1.44
C ALA A 104 -3.16 5.52 -2.21
N ALA A 105 -1.96 5.72 -1.66
CA ALA A 105 -0.89 6.47 -2.29
C ALA A 105 -0.40 5.81 -3.59
N MET A 106 -0.29 4.48 -3.63
CA MET A 106 0.07 3.74 -4.85
C MET A 106 -1.00 3.89 -5.94
N ASN A 107 -2.28 3.75 -5.58
CA ASN A 107 -3.38 3.97 -6.53
C ASN A 107 -3.43 5.41 -7.05
N GLU A 108 -3.11 6.40 -6.21
CA GLU A 108 -3.01 7.80 -6.61
C GLU A 108 -1.86 8.02 -7.61
N LEU A 109 -0.72 7.39 -7.38
CA LEU A 109 0.42 7.42 -8.29
C LEU A 109 0.07 6.79 -9.65
N ASP A 110 -0.56 5.61 -9.65
CA ASP A 110 -0.98 4.95 -10.89
C ASP A 110 -1.97 5.81 -11.69
N ARG A 111 -2.94 6.43 -11.00
CA ARG A 111 -3.86 7.38 -11.64
C ARG A 111 -3.12 8.60 -12.21
N ALA A 112 -2.12 9.12 -11.50
CA ALA A 112 -1.34 10.26 -11.98
C ALA A 112 -0.55 9.90 -13.25
N ARG A 113 0.03 8.70 -13.31
CA ARG A 113 0.73 8.17 -14.50
C ARG A 113 -0.19 8.04 -15.70
N GLU A 114 -1.40 7.52 -15.51
CA GLU A 114 -2.40 7.42 -16.58
C GLU A 114 -2.75 8.81 -17.14
N LEU A 115 -2.97 9.78 -16.26
CA LEU A 115 -3.26 11.17 -16.66
C LEU A 115 -2.09 11.82 -17.39
N ARG A 116 -0.85 11.58 -16.94
CA ARG A 116 0.35 12.05 -17.65
C ARG A 116 0.45 11.42 -19.03
N ALA A 117 0.25 10.10 -19.15
CA ALA A 117 0.32 9.42 -20.43
C ALA A 117 -0.70 10.00 -21.43
N ALA A 118 -1.93 10.26 -20.99
CA ALA A 118 -2.94 10.91 -21.82
C ALA A 118 -2.55 12.35 -22.23
N ALA A 119 -2.04 13.16 -21.29
CA ALA A 119 -1.60 14.53 -21.59
C ALA A 119 -0.35 14.57 -22.49
N ALA A 120 0.54 13.59 -22.37
CA ALA A 120 1.72 13.46 -23.21
C ALA A 120 1.35 13.11 -24.65
N GLU A 121 0.36 12.22 -24.83
CA GLU A 121 -0.21 11.94 -26.14
C GLU A 121 -0.80 13.19 -26.79
N GLU A 122 -1.57 13.96 -26.02
CA GLU A 122 -2.13 15.23 -26.50
C GLU A 122 -1.01 16.24 -26.86
N ALA A 123 -0.01 16.41 -26.01
CA ALA A 123 1.14 17.29 -26.26
C ALA A 123 1.87 16.93 -27.55
N ARG A 124 2.13 15.63 -27.78
CA ARG A 124 2.75 15.12 -29.02
C ARG A 124 1.88 15.40 -30.24
N SER A 125 0.57 15.20 -30.14
CA SER A 125 -0.36 15.49 -31.23
C SER A 125 -0.36 16.97 -31.64
N ARG A 126 -0.14 17.86 -30.66
CA ARG A 126 -0.08 19.32 -30.85
C ARG A 126 1.31 19.83 -31.22
N GLN A 127 2.35 19.00 -31.06
CA GLN A 127 3.77 19.36 -31.25
C GLN A 127 4.17 20.59 -30.41
N ASP A 128 3.63 20.71 -29.20
CA ASP A 128 3.88 21.84 -28.29
C ASP A 128 4.78 21.39 -27.13
N PRO A 129 6.08 21.75 -27.13
CA PRO A 129 7.02 21.42 -26.05
C PRO A 129 6.75 22.12 -24.72
N HIS A 130 5.79 23.06 -24.70
CA HIS A 130 5.41 23.83 -23.52
C HIS A 130 3.96 23.59 -23.14
N HIS A 131 3.41 22.43 -23.51
CA HIS A 131 2.03 22.06 -23.26
C HIS A 131 1.70 22.14 -21.76
N LEU A 132 1.03 23.23 -21.36
CA LEU A 132 0.74 23.53 -19.95
C LEU A 132 -0.05 22.43 -19.23
N PRO A 133 -1.02 21.74 -19.86
CA PRO A 133 -1.68 20.59 -19.23
C PRO A 133 -0.71 19.47 -18.86
N LEU A 134 0.27 19.17 -19.74
CA LEU A 134 1.29 18.16 -19.46
C LEU A 134 2.15 18.58 -18.27
N ALA A 135 2.59 19.84 -18.21
CA ALA A 135 3.36 20.36 -17.08
C ALA A 135 2.64 20.19 -15.74
N ARG A 136 1.31 20.41 -15.70
CA ARG A 136 0.50 20.26 -14.49
C ARG A 136 0.38 18.82 -14.02
N VAL A 137 0.08 17.89 -14.92
CA VAL A 137 -0.08 16.47 -14.55
C VAL A 137 1.25 15.84 -14.17
N VAL A 138 2.36 16.27 -14.79
CA VAL A 138 3.71 15.87 -14.42
C VAL A 138 4.07 16.34 -13.00
N ALA A 139 3.73 17.58 -12.65
CA ALA A 139 3.91 18.08 -11.28
C ALA A 139 3.04 17.31 -10.26
N ALA A 140 1.81 16.94 -10.64
CA ALA A 140 0.93 16.12 -9.82
C ALA A 140 1.48 14.70 -9.62
N GLU A 141 2.02 14.07 -10.66
CA GLU A 141 2.67 12.76 -10.56
C GLU A 141 3.92 12.82 -9.66
N LYS A 142 4.76 13.85 -9.79
CA LYS A 142 5.89 14.05 -8.87
C LYS A 142 5.42 14.15 -7.41
N HIS A 143 4.31 14.84 -7.16
CA HIS A 143 3.75 14.92 -5.81
C HIS A 143 3.19 13.58 -5.32
N ALA A 144 2.56 12.79 -6.20
CA ALA A 144 2.08 11.45 -5.86
C ALA A 144 3.25 10.51 -5.50
N TYR A 145 4.37 10.59 -6.21
CA TYR A 145 5.61 9.89 -5.83
C TYR A 145 6.08 10.31 -4.44
N GLN A 146 6.13 11.61 -4.14
CA GLN A 146 6.54 12.11 -2.82
C GLN A 146 5.66 11.53 -1.71
N ARG A 147 4.33 11.60 -1.88
CA ARG A 147 3.37 11.04 -0.91
C ARG A 147 3.59 9.55 -0.68
N LEU A 148 3.78 8.76 -1.74
CA LEU A 148 4.02 7.33 -1.60
C LEU A 148 5.31 7.04 -0.80
N LEU A 149 6.39 7.78 -1.08
CA LEU A 149 7.65 7.61 -0.35
C LEU A 149 7.50 7.99 1.12
N ASP A 150 6.78 9.08 1.43
CA ASP A 150 6.51 9.52 2.80
C ASP A 150 5.70 8.45 3.57
N GLU A 151 4.69 7.85 2.94
CA GLU A 151 3.87 6.81 3.56
C GLU A 151 4.66 5.51 3.81
N LEU A 152 5.50 5.10 2.85
CA LEU A 152 6.38 3.95 3.02
C LEU A 152 7.41 4.18 4.14
N GLU A 153 7.96 5.39 4.23
CA GLU A 153 8.91 5.77 5.29
C GLU A 153 8.23 5.85 6.66
N ARG A 154 7.00 6.37 6.72
CA ARG A 154 6.18 6.37 7.95
C ARG A 154 5.95 4.96 8.46
N LEU A 155 5.57 4.01 7.61
CA LEU A 155 5.36 2.62 8.02
C LEU A 155 6.63 1.92 8.47
N ARG A 156 7.75 2.20 7.78
CA ARG A 156 9.06 1.68 8.17
C ARG A 156 9.49 2.14 9.57
N THR A 157 9.02 3.30 10.00
CA THR A 157 9.41 3.95 11.27
C THR A 157 8.35 3.91 12.36
N ALA A 158 7.15 3.41 12.05
CA ALA A 158 6.04 3.36 13.01
C ALA A 158 6.30 2.35 14.15
N PRO A 159 6.01 2.71 15.41
CA PRO A 159 6.02 1.76 16.51
C PRO A 159 4.90 0.73 16.33
N PRO A 160 5.06 -0.49 16.88
CA PRO A 160 4.04 -1.53 16.77
C PRO A 160 2.81 -1.11 17.57
N PRO A 161 1.59 -1.48 17.14
CA PRO A 161 0.42 -1.31 17.99
C PRO A 161 0.57 -2.19 19.24
N GLY A 162 0.78 -1.58 20.41
CA GLY A 162 0.84 -2.32 21.69
C GLY A 162 1.82 -1.83 22.76
N ASP A 163 2.64 -0.81 22.51
CA ASP A 163 3.52 -0.26 23.54
C ASP A 163 2.70 0.65 24.48
N GLY A 164 2.04 0.01 25.46
CA GLY A 164 1.18 0.63 26.46
C GLY A 164 1.91 1.60 27.38
N THR A 165 2.23 2.79 26.87
CA THR A 165 2.69 3.94 27.67
C THR A 165 1.65 5.05 27.66
N ASP A 166 0.37 4.71 27.79
CA ASP A 166 -0.62 5.66 28.30
C ASP A 166 -0.50 5.66 29.83
N PRO A 167 -0.05 6.77 30.46
CA PRO A 167 -0.12 6.90 31.91
C PRO A 167 -1.57 7.14 32.33
N GLU A 168 -2.08 6.30 33.23
CA GLU A 168 -3.28 6.60 34.03
C GLU A 168 -3.09 7.84 34.93
#